data_AF-A0A392UHW1-F1
#
_entry.id   AF-A0A392UHW1-F1
#
_cell.length_a   1.000
_cell.length_b   1.000
_cell.length_c   1.000
_cell.angle_alpha   90.00
_cell.angle_beta   90.00
_cell.angle_gamma   90.00
#
_symmetry.space_group_name_H-M   'P 1'
#
loop_
_entity.id
_entity.type
_entity.pdbx_description
1 polymer ?
#
loop_
_entity_poly.entity_id
_entity_poly.type
_entity_poly.pdbx_seq_one_letter_code
_entity_poly.pdbx_strand_id
1 'polypeptide(L)' 'MTSPASPTDGADKWTIFVDESGASNATGAGTRIILENENDILIEVSLALSFPTSNNQAEY' A
#
# COMPACT_ATOMS: atom_id res chain seq x y z
N MET A 1 24.84 -25.31 17.11
CA MET A 1 23.38 -25.40 17.32
C MET A 1 22.80 -24.02 17.02
N THR A 2 22.09 -23.87 15.90
CA THR A 2 21.42 -22.61 15.54
C THR A 2 20.07 -22.56 16.25
N SER A 3 19.84 -21.56 17.09
CA SER A 3 18.52 -21.28 17.65
C SER A 3 17.53 -21.09 16.48
N PRO A 4 16.31 -21.67 16.53
CA PRO A 4 15.29 -21.26 15.58
C PRO A 4 15.00 -19.78 15.83
N ALA A 5 15.01 -18.97 14.78
CA ALA A 5 14.56 -17.60 14.86
C ALA A 5 13.11 -17.63 15.37
N SER A 6 12.84 -17.01 16.52
CA SER A 6 11.47 -16.80 16.97
C SER A 6 10.73 -16.06 15.85
N PRO A 7 9.52 -16.50 15.46
CA PRO A 7 8.69 -15.66 14.59
C PRO A 7 8.58 -14.32 15.30
N THR A 8 9.06 -13.28 14.63
CA THR A 8 8.89 -11.92 15.13
C THR A 8 7.40 -11.67 15.00
N ASP A 9 6.67 -11.84 16.10
CA ASP A 9 5.19 -11.89 16.17
C ASP A 9 4.51 -10.71 15.44
N GLY A 10 5.23 -9.58 15.33
CA GLY A 10 4.80 -8.38 14.62
C GLY A 10 5.22 -8.24 13.14
N ALA A 11 6.15 -9.05 12.63
CA ALA A 11 6.67 -8.93 11.26
C ALA A 11 5.71 -9.47 10.19
N ASP A 12 4.90 -10.46 10.56
CA ASP A 12 4.00 -11.17 9.65
C ASP A 12 2.63 -10.48 9.53
N LYS A 13 2.32 -9.55 10.44
CA LYS A 13 1.07 -8.77 10.43
C LYS A 13 1.30 -7.41 9.78
N TRP A 14 0.55 -7.14 8.72
CA TRP A 14 0.60 -5.88 7.98
C TRP A 14 -0.77 -5.20 7.98
N THR A 15 -0.78 -3.89 8.21
CA THR A 15 -1.91 -3.00 7.99
C THR A 15 -1.72 -2.29 6.65
N ILE A 16 -2.76 -2.28 5.82
CA ILE A 16 -2.77 -1.61 4.53
C ILE A 16 -3.61 -0.35 4.65
N PHE A 17 -3.03 0.79 4.28
CA PHE A 17 -3.74 2.04 4.09
C PHE A 17 -3.74 2.39 2.60
N VAL A 18 -4.89 2.80 2.09
CA VAL A 18 -5.09 3.18 0.69
C VAL A 18 -5.68 4.58 0.66
N ASP A 19 -5.07 5.46 -0.14
CA ASP A 19 -5.51 6.84 -0.34
C ASP A 19 -5.39 7.22 -1.82
N GLU A 20 -6.25 8.11 -2.31
CA GLU A 20 -6.12 8.65 -3.67
C GLU A 20 -4.94 9.64 -3.72
N SER A 21 -3.91 9.31 -4.49
CA SER A 21 -2.72 10.19 -4.68
C SER A 21 -3.04 11.37 -5.61
N GLY A 22 -4.16 11.31 -6.33
CA GLY A 22 -4.66 12.40 -7.16
C GLY A 22 -6.07 12.16 -7.68
N ALA A 23 -6.81 13.25 -7.90
CA ALA A 23 -8.13 13.21 -8.50
C ALA A 23 -8.07 12.51 -9.87
N SER A 24 -8.98 11.56 -10.10
CA SER A 24 -9.09 10.92 -11.39
C SER A 24 -9.42 11.96 -12.46
N ASN A 25 -8.71 11.90 -13.58
CA ASN A 25 -8.95 12.80 -14.70
C ASN A 25 -8.87 12.03 -16.03
N ALA A 26 -9.15 12.73 -17.13
CA ALA A 26 -9.16 12.14 -18.46
C ALA A 26 -7.79 11.58 -18.91
N THR A 27 -6.72 11.81 -18.15
CA THR A 27 -5.34 11.38 -18.47
C THR A 27 -4.91 10.18 -17.62
N GLY A 28 -5.55 9.97 -16.47
CA GLY A 28 -5.22 8.88 -15.56
C GLY A 28 -5.71 9.11 -14.14
N ALA A 29 -5.37 8.18 -13.25
CA ALA A 29 -5.55 8.35 -11.81
C ALA A 29 -4.35 7.76 -11.07
N GLY A 30 -4.24 8.09 -9.79
CA GLY A 30 -3.17 7.57 -8.94
C GLY A 30 -3.67 7.23 -7.55
N THR A 31 -3.15 6.13 -7.01
CA THR A 31 -3.45 5.66 -5.66
C THR A 31 -2.16 5.43 -4.89
N ARG A 32 -2.14 5.89 -3.65
CA ARG A 32 -1.07 5.70 -2.69
C ARG A 32 -1.44 4.52 -1.79
N ILE A 33 -0.52 3.58 -1.66
CA ILE A 33 -0.64 2.42 -0.77
C ILE A 33 0.48 2.52 0.26
N ILE A 34 0.12 2.41 1.54
CA ILE A 34 1.06 2.34 2.65
C ILE A 34 0.87 0.98 3.32
N LEU A 35 1.98 0.27 3.53
CA LEU A 35 2.04 -0.96 4.32
C LEU A 35 2.81 -0.66 5.59
N GLU A 36 2.18 -0.91 6.73
CA GLU A 36 2.78 -0.76 8.05
C GLU A 36 2.72 -2.09 8.79
N ASN A 37 3.81 -2.50 9.44
CA ASN A 37 3.79 -3.65 10.35
C ASN A 37 4.03 -3.22 11.80
N GLU A 38 3.90 -4.15 12.74
CA GLU A 38 4.04 -3.84 14.18
C GLU A 38 5.49 -3.63 14.63
N ASN A 39 6.45 -3.74 13.72
CA ASN A 39 7.84 -3.40 13.95
C ASN A 39 8.18 -1.99 13.42
N ASP A 40 7.16 -1.16 13.20
CA ASP A 40 7.27 0.20 12.64
C ASP A 40 7.92 0.22 11.23
N ILE A 41 7.85 -0.88 10.47
CA ILE A 41 8.31 -0.90 9.08
C ILE A 41 7.22 -0.29 8.20
N LEU A 42 7.59 0.78 7.48
CA LEU A 42 6.71 1.48 6.55
C LEU A 42 7.20 1.29 5.10
N ILE A 43 6.32 0.81 4.23
CA ILE A 43 6.54 0.72 2.79
C ILE A 43 5.49 1.58 2.10
N GLU A 44 5.95 2.52 1.26
CA GLU A 44 5.09 3.39 0.47
C GLU A 44 5.19 3.03 -1.02
N VAL A 45 4.04 2.84 -1.65
CA VAL A 45 3.92 2.51 -3.08
C VAL A 45 2.91 3.47 -3.72
N SER A 46 3.24 3.95 -4.93
CA SER A 46 2.30 4.70 -5.77
C SER A 46 1.92 3.86 -6.98
N LEU A 47 0.62 3.64 -7.18
CA LEU A 47 0.06 3.03 -8.37
C LEU A 47 -0.44 4.14 -9.30
N ALA A 48 0.08 4.19 -10.52
CA ALA A 48 -0.38 5.12 -11.55
C ALA A 48 -1.19 4.34 -12.60
N LEU A 49 -2.43 4.76 -12.81
CA LEU A 49 -3.31 4.26 -13.87
C LEU A 49 -3.21 5.19 -15.07
N SER A 50 -2.69 4.68 -16.18
CA SER A 50 -2.47 5.45 -17.42
C SER A 50 -3.70 5.48 -18.35
N PHE A 51 -4.89 5.27 -17.80
CA PHE A 51 -6.14 5.27 -18.54
C PHE A 51 -7.22 6.03 -17.75
N PRO A 52 -8.22 6.62 -18.43
CA PRO A 52 -9.32 7.29 -17.76
C PRO A 52 -10.05 6.31 -16.85
N THR A 53 -10.15 6.67 -15.59
CA THR A 53 -10.86 5.92 -14.56
C THR A 53 -11.60 6.91 -13.66
N SER A 54 -12.61 6.51 -12.91
CA SER A 54 -13.25 7.37 -11.92
C SER A 54 -12.51 7.31 -10.58
N ASN A 55 -12.74 8.26 -9.65
CA ASN A 55 -12.13 8.22 -8.32
C ASN A 55 -12.45 6.89 -7.63
N ASN A 56 -13.72 6.47 -7.66
CA ASN A 56 -14.14 5.19 -7.08
C ASN A 56 -13.37 4.01 -7.70
N GLN A 57 -13.12 4.00 -9.01
CA GLN A 57 -12.35 2.93 -9.67
C GLN A 57 -10.83 3.05 -9.49
N ALA A 58 -10.31 4.20 -9.06
CA ALA A 58 -8.91 4.36 -8.69
C ALA A 58 -8.66 3.87 -7.26
N GLU A 59 -9.67 4.03 -6.38
CA GLU A 59 -9.65 3.59 -4.99
C GLU A 59 -9.88 2.07 -4.82
N TYR A 60 -10.69 1.45 -5.69
CA TYR A 60 -11.06 0.02 -5.66
C TYR A 60 -10.30 -0.84 -6.69
#